data_AF-A0A4Q2XZ02-F1
#
_entry.id   AF-A0A4Q2XZ02-F1
#
_cell.length_a   1.000
_cell.length_b   1.000
_cell.length_c   1.000
_cell.angle_alpha   90.00
_cell.angle_beta   90.00
_cell.angle_gamma   90.00
#
_symmetry.space_group_name_H-M   'P 1'
#
loop_
_entity.id
_entity.type
_entity.pdbx_description
1 polymer ?
#
loop_
_entity_poly.entity_id
_entity_poly.type
_entity_poly.pdbx_seq_one_letter_code
_entity_poly.pdbx_strand_id
1 'polypeptide(L)'
;MLLRAERKPWAEVRAFLKNAHRNYATGDDLLKAAAEHFKIDRKRLAELVEHWRHINCRHAAVPGYAVPDRPFPEAEAESEAPTDGAPAPAPVPVPVSAFAADVTLHVVLHELGHAVIREFDLMVLGNEETMADAFATHLLTEHFPEHAVRAITARVRSLMIEADEVPRDQWTVRGEHDNDARRAHRIAVLAIAADREKFADVARIVGMSEEDIRKARDYGSDIHRAWRRTLSPLMMPAGKISREARLRADESTRAFVDAGNPSLASVLESALRRIDWHSQVTVDFVRGGGGAGWNRSQRTITVNSAYLQRFIAQGVKAEAQAAPGEESEPALSTGETGPKNPKD
;
A
#
# COMPACT_ATOMS: atom_id res chain seq x y z
N MET A 1 -0.32 17.74 -19.04
CA MET A 1 0.20 19.11 -18.74
C MET A 1 -0.85 20.23 -18.79
N LEU A 2 -1.67 20.35 -19.86
CA LEU A 2 -2.52 21.54 -20.07
C LEU A 2 -3.50 21.85 -18.93
N LEU A 3 -4.11 20.82 -18.34
CA LEU A 3 -5.02 20.98 -17.19
C LEU A 3 -4.27 21.27 -15.88
N ARG A 4 -3.12 20.62 -15.69
CA ARG A 4 -2.40 20.59 -14.40
C ARG A 4 -1.47 21.80 -14.23
N ALA A 5 -0.57 21.99 -15.20
CA ALA A 5 0.45 23.05 -15.15
C ALA A 5 -0.10 24.38 -15.68
N GLU A 6 -0.87 24.33 -16.76
CA GLU A 6 -1.33 25.53 -17.49
C GLU A 6 -2.79 25.91 -17.15
N ARG A 7 -3.44 25.13 -16.27
CA ARG A 7 -4.80 25.34 -15.74
C ARG A 7 -5.85 25.65 -16.82
N LYS A 8 -5.73 25.03 -18.00
CA LYS A 8 -6.69 25.22 -19.10
C LYS A 8 -8.02 24.51 -18.79
N PRO A 9 -9.17 25.07 -19.19
CA PRO A 9 -10.47 24.43 -18.99
C PRO A 9 -10.55 23.05 -19.67
N TRP A 10 -11.09 22.05 -18.98
CA TRP A 10 -11.20 20.68 -19.52
C TRP A 10 -12.00 20.62 -20.83
N ALA A 11 -13.11 21.35 -20.93
CA ALA A 11 -13.95 21.36 -22.12
C ALA A 11 -13.17 21.82 -23.37
N GLU A 12 -12.31 22.82 -23.21
CA GLU A 12 -11.47 23.38 -24.28
C GLU A 12 -10.35 22.40 -24.67
N VAL A 13 -9.66 21.82 -23.68
CA VAL A 13 -8.63 20.81 -23.92
C VAL A 13 -9.20 19.57 -24.60
N ARG A 14 -10.38 19.10 -24.17
CA ARG A 14 -11.07 17.96 -24.79
C ARG A 14 -11.47 18.26 -26.23
N ALA A 15 -12.00 19.45 -26.50
CA ALA A 15 -12.39 19.87 -27.85
C ALA A 15 -11.17 19.89 -28.80
N PHE A 16 -10.04 20.42 -28.34
CA PHE A 16 -8.79 20.44 -29.11
C PHE A 16 -8.26 19.02 -29.39
N LEU A 17 -8.27 18.13 -28.39
CA LEU A 17 -7.70 16.78 -28.52
C LEU A 17 -8.58 15.80 -29.31
N LYS A 18 -9.89 16.04 -29.40
CA LYS A 18 -10.88 15.11 -30.01
C LYS A 18 -10.47 14.58 -31.39
N ASN A 19 -9.85 15.43 -32.22
CA ASN A 19 -9.42 15.07 -33.58
C ASN A 19 -7.89 15.22 -33.80
N ALA A 20 -7.12 15.39 -32.73
CA ALA A 20 -5.69 15.69 -32.82
C ALA A 20 -4.90 14.62 -33.59
N HIS A 21 -5.21 13.34 -33.38
CA HIS A 21 -4.54 12.22 -34.06
C HIS A 21 -4.78 12.18 -35.58
N ARG A 22 -5.85 12.82 -36.08
CA ARG A 22 -6.15 12.90 -37.52
C ARG A 22 -5.63 14.20 -38.15
N ASN A 23 -5.61 15.27 -37.37
CA ASN A 23 -5.31 16.61 -37.85
C ASN A 23 -3.81 16.92 -37.87
N TYR A 24 -2.99 16.17 -37.13
CA TYR A 24 -1.55 16.42 -37.02
C TYR A 24 -0.79 15.12 -37.28
N ALA A 25 0.11 15.16 -38.27
CA ALA A 25 0.88 14.00 -38.70
C ALA A 25 2.00 13.63 -37.71
N THR A 26 2.51 14.61 -36.97
CA THR A 26 3.60 14.41 -36.00
C THR A 26 3.29 15.03 -34.64
N GLY A 27 3.99 14.55 -33.61
CA GLY A 27 3.92 15.15 -32.27
C GLY A 27 4.38 16.61 -32.25
N ASP A 28 5.33 16.99 -33.10
CA ASP A 28 5.83 18.37 -33.19
C ASP A 28 4.79 19.32 -33.81
N ASP A 29 4.03 18.85 -34.80
CA ASP A 29 2.92 19.61 -35.40
C ASP A 29 1.80 19.83 -34.38
N LEU A 30 1.45 18.79 -33.63
CA LEU A 30 0.49 18.86 -32.53
C LEU A 30 0.96 19.83 -31.44
N LEU A 31 2.24 19.77 -31.06
CA LEU A 31 2.83 20.64 -30.05
C LEU A 31 2.79 22.12 -30.49
N LYS A 32 3.14 22.39 -31.74
CA LYS A 32 3.06 23.75 -32.32
C LYS A 32 1.62 24.26 -32.31
N ALA A 33 0.68 23.47 -32.80
CA ALA A 33 -0.73 23.85 -32.84
C ALA A 33 -1.33 24.05 -31.44
N ALA A 34 -0.93 23.23 -30.47
CA ALA A 34 -1.36 23.39 -29.07
C ALA A 34 -0.79 24.68 -28.45
N ALA A 35 0.49 24.99 -28.70
CA ALA A 35 1.11 26.23 -28.22
C ALA A 35 0.37 27.46 -28.76
N GLU A 36 0.04 27.47 -30.05
CA GLU A 36 -0.71 28.55 -30.70
C GLU A 36 -2.16 28.65 -30.16
N HIS A 37 -2.87 27.52 -30.09
CA HIS A 37 -4.27 27.47 -29.65
C HIS A 37 -4.45 27.94 -28.21
N PHE A 38 -3.62 27.44 -27.29
CA PHE A 38 -3.72 27.75 -25.87
C PHE A 38 -2.92 28.99 -25.46
N LYS A 39 -2.24 29.65 -26.41
CA LYS A 39 -1.36 30.82 -26.18
C LYS A 39 -0.29 30.54 -25.13
N ILE A 40 0.39 29.41 -25.28
CA ILE A 40 1.48 28.98 -24.40
C ILE A 40 2.78 29.11 -25.19
N ASP A 41 3.86 29.55 -24.56
CA ASP A 41 5.18 29.52 -25.18
C ASP A 41 5.55 28.09 -25.61
N ARG A 42 6.02 27.93 -26.85
CA ARG A 42 6.28 26.60 -27.43
C ARG A 42 7.40 25.86 -26.70
N LYS A 43 8.44 26.57 -26.26
CA LYS A 43 9.55 25.96 -25.51
C LYS A 43 9.07 25.49 -24.15
N ARG A 44 8.28 26.32 -23.45
CA ARG A 44 7.63 25.94 -22.20
C ARG A 44 6.72 24.72 -22.35
N LEU A 45 5.92 24.67 -23.41
CA LEU A 45 5.04 23.53 -23.65
C LEU A 45 5.84 22.25 -23.97
N ALA A 46 6.95 22.35 -24.71
CA ALA A 46 7.85 21.23 -24.97
C ALA A 46 8.46 20.68 -23.67
N GLU A 47 8.95 21.55 -22.79
CA GLU A 47 9.48 21.18 -21.47
C GLU A 47 8.42 20.47 -20.63
N LEU A 48 7.17 20.94 -20.68
CA LEU A 48 6.06 20.28 -20.00
C LEU A 48 5.71 18.93 -20.63
N VAL A 49 5.71 18.80 -21.95
CA VAL A 49 5.48 17.50 -22.60
C VAL A 49 6.53 16.50 -22.15
N GLU A 50 7.81 16.89 -22.12
CA GLU A 50 8.87 16.01 -21.68
C GLU A 50 8.71 15.67 -20.20
N HIS A 51 8.48 16.66 -19.33
CA HIS A 51 8.28 16.43 -17.90
C HIS A 51 7.12 15.48 -17.58
N TRP A 52 6.04 15.51 -18.37
CA TRP A 52 4.84 14.70 -18.17
C TRP A 52 4.73 13.51 -19.14
N ARG A 53 5.79 13.17 -19.90
CA ARG A 53 5.76 12.20 -21.01
C ARG A 53 5.25 10.81 -20.64
N HIS A 54 5.48 10.39 -19.39
CA HIS A 54 5.12 9.07 -18.89
C HIS A 54 3.94 9.06 -17.93
N ILE A 55 3.22 10.18 -17.76
CA ILE A 55 2.15 10.29 -16.76
C ILE A 55 0.98 9.31 -17.01
N ASN A 56 0.75 8.92 -18.26
CA ASN A 56 -0.34 8.02 -18.65
C ASN A 56 0.14 6.61 -19.03
N CYS A 57 1.42 6.30 -18.84
CA CYS A 57 1.97 5.00 -19.21
C CYS A 57 1.82 4.00 -18.07
N ARG A 58 1.53 2.74 -18.39
CA ARG A 58 1.33 1.64 -17.41
C ARG A 58 2.62 0.88 -17.10
N HIS A 59 3.73 1.59 -16.97
CA HIS A 59 5.02 1.01 -16.60
C HIS A 59 5.52 1.68 -15.31
N ALA A 60 6.55 1.08 -14.69
CA ALA A 60 7.20 1.66 -13.52
C ALA A 60 7.62 3.11 -13.79
N ALA A 61 7.59 3.94 -12.74
CA ALA A 61 7.96 5.34 -12.81
C ALA A 61 9.39 5.47 -13.33
N VAL A 62 9.59 6.28 -14.37
CA VAL A 62 10.91 6.54 -14.95
C VAL A 62 11.56 7.71 -14.17
N PRO A 63 12.78 7.55 -13.64
CA PRO A 63 13.47 8.63 -12.93
C PRO A 63 13.56 9.92 -13.78
N GLY A 64 13.22 11.06 -13.18
CA GLY A 64 13.24 12.37 -13.85
C GLY A 64 11.91 12.83 -14.46
N TYR A 65 10.89 11.97 -14.49
CA TYR A 65 9.57 12.29 -15.04
C TYR A 65 8.51 12.42 -13.94
N ALA A 66 7.46 13.20 -14.21
CA ALA A 66 6.36 13.40 -13.28
C ALA A 66 5.53 12.12 -13.10
N VAL A 67 5.29 11.77 -11.84
CA VAL A 67 4.44 10.65 -11.41
C VAL A 67 3.06 11.22 -11.08
N PRO A 68 1.93 10.59 -11.46
CA PRO A 68 0.62 11.16 -11.20
C PRO A 68 0.31 11.26 -9.69
N ASP A 69 -0.03 12.46 -9.21
CA ASP A 69 -0.42 12.74 -7.80
C ASP A 69 -1.73 12.06 -7.31
N ARG A 70 -2.42 11.32 -8.17
CA ARG A 70 -3.63 10.50 -7.96
C ARG A 70 -4.18 10.12 -9.34
N PRO A 71 -4.85 8.98 -9.51
CA PRO A 71 -5.64 8.73 -10.71
C PRO A 71 -6.74 9.79 -10.81
N PHE A 72 -6.87 10.44 -11.98
CA PHE A 72 -8.10 11.17 -12.29
C PHE A 72 -9.27 10.18 -12.26
N PRO A 73 -10.49 10.61 -11.86
CA PRO A 73 -11.69 9.82 -12.15
C PRO A 73 -11.68 9.56 -13.64
N GLU A 74 -11.74 8.28 -14.00
CA GLU A 74 -11.62 7.79 -15.35
C GLU A 74 -12.44 8.68 -16.27
N ALA A 75 -11.74 9.35 -17.21
CA ALA A 75 -12.35 9.51 -18.52
C ALA A 75 -12.76 8.09 -18.88
N GLU A 76 -14.06 7.86 -18.94
CA GLU A 76 -14.66 6.66 -19.50
C GLU A 76 -13.72 6.22 -20.61
N ALA A 77 -13.01 5.12 -20.34
CA ALA A 77 -12.53 4.33 -21.44
C ALA A 77 -13.82 3.99 -22.17
N GLU A 78 -14.11 4.76 -23.23
CA GLU A 78 -14.49 4.13 -24.48
C GLU A 78 -13.50 2.97 -24.61
N SER A 79 -13.90 1.83 -24.05
CA SER A 79 -13.47 0.58 -24.59
C SER A 79 -13.70 0.77 -26.07
N GLU A 80 -12.64 0.64 -26.86
CA GLU A 80 -12.85 0.10 -28.17
C GLU A 80 -13.62 -1.20 -27.90
N ALA A 81 -14.94 -1.13 -28.08
CA ALA A 81 -15.78 -2.30 -28.09
C ALA A 81 -15.06 -3.25 -29.04
N PRO A 82 -14.77 -4.50 -28.62
CA PRO A 82 -14.38 -5.50 -29.59
C PRO A 82 -15.49 -5.49 -30.63
N THR A 83 -15.14 -5.14 -31.87
CA THR A 83 -16.09 -5.12 -32.98
C THR A 83 -16.58 -6.52 -33.36
N ASP A 84 -16.31 -7.53 -32.55
CA ASP A 84 -16.85 -8.87 -32.70
C ASP A 84 -17.33 -9.35 -31.33
N GLY A 85 -18.58 -9.79 -31.26
CA GLY A 85 -19.31 -10.21 -30.06
C GLY A 85 -18.78 -11.47 -29.37
N ALA A 86 -17.47 -11.55 -29.13
CA ALA A 86 -16.86 -12.53 -28.26
C ALA A 86 -17.11 -12.14 -26.80
N PRO A 87 -17.64 -13.04 -25.96
CA PRO A 87 -17.77 -12.77 -24.53
C PRO A 87 -16.40 -12.48 -23.93
N ALA A 88 -16.33 -11.48 -23.04
CA ALA A 88 -15.11 -11.17 -22.31
C ALA A 88 -14.57 -12.45 -21.65
N PRO A 89 -13.25 -12.69 -21.67
CA PRO A 89 -12.68 -13.90 -21.08
C PRO A 89 -13.06 -13.99 -19.60
N ALA A 90 -13.47 -15.20 -19.19
CA ALA A 90 -13.88 -15.50 -17.84
C ALA A 90 -12.84 -14.99 -16.82
N PRO A 91 -13.26 -14.45 -15.66
CA PRO A 91 -12.34 -14.00 -14.64
C PRO A 91 -11.45 -15.15 -14.18
N VAL A 92 -10.14 -14.96 -14.26
CA VAL A 92 -9.16 -15.88 -13.67
C VAL A 92 -9.19 -15.64 -12.15
N PRO A 93 -9.55 -16.65 -11.34
CA PRO A 93 -9.58 -16.50 -9.89
C PRO A 93 -8.18 -16.23 -9.32
N VAL A 94 -8.11 -15.39 -8.28
CA VAL A 94 -6.90 -15.16 -7.50
C VAL A 94 -6.60 -16.42 -6.67
N PRO A 95 -5.39 -17.01 -6.77
CA PRO A 95 -5.03 -18.17 -5.96
C PRO A 95 -5.02 -17.85 -4.46
N VAL A 96 -5.39 -18.80 -3.62
CA VAL A 96 -5.35 -18.65 -2.16
C VAL A 96 -3.90 -18.71 -1.66
N SER A 97 -3.53 -17.77 -0.79
CA SER A 97 -2.23 -17.78 -0.09
C SER A 97 -2.41 -17.21 1.32
N ALA A 98 -1.94 -17.95 2.33
CA ALA A 98 -2.02 -17.52 3.73
C ALA A 98 -1.19 -16.24 3.97
N PHE A 99 0.03 -16.19 3.43
CA PHE A 99 0.87 -14.99 3.52
C PHE A 99 0.17 -13.78 2.89
N ALA A 100 -0.37 -13.92 1.68
CA ALA A 100 -1.05 -12.83 1.01
C ALA A 100 -2.32 -12.39 1.78
N ALA A 101 -3.07 -13.32 2.36
CA ALA A 101 -4.24 -13.01 3.17
C ALA A 101 -3.86 -12.24 4.44
N ASP A 102 -2.76 -12.61 5.11
CA ASP A 102 -2.26 -11.93 6.30
C ASP A 102 -1.71 -10.53 6.00
N VAL A 103 -1.01 -10.34 4.87
CA VAL A 103 -0.62 -9.00 4.37
C VAL A 103 -1.86 -8.16 4.05
N THR A 104 -2.82 -8.76 3.34
CA THR A 104 -4.07 -8.08 2.93
C THR A 104 -4.87 -7.65 4.15
N LEU A 105 -4.94 -8.47 5.20
CA LEU A 105 -5.58 -8.10 6.47
C LEU A 105 -5.00 -6.78 7.00
N HIS A 106 -3.68 -6.70 7.18
CA HIS A 106 -3.08 -5.45 7.66
C HIS A 106 -3.33 -4.28 6.71
N VAL A 107 -3.23 -4.47 5.39
CA VAL A 107 -3.43 -3.36 4.44
C VAL A 107 -4.87 -2.86 4.45
N VAL A 108 -5.87 -3.73 4.50
CA VAL A 108 -7.27 -3.27 4.61
C VAL A 108 -7.50 -2.56 5.95
N LEU A 109 -6.89 -3.00 7.04
CA LEU A 109 -6.96 -2.28 8.32
C LEU A 109 -6.23 -0.93 8.26
N HIS A 110 -5.19 -0.79 7.45
CA HIS A 110 -4.54 0.50 7.18
C HIS A 110 -5.51 1.44 6.43
N GLU A 111 -6.16 0.96 5.36
CA GLU A 111 -7.19 1.74 4.65
C GLU A 111 -8.39 2.07 5.55
N LEU A 112 -8.74 1.18 6.47
CA LEU A 112 -9.73 1.44 7.51
C LEU A 112 -9.30 2.56 8.45
N GLY A 113 -8.00 2.71 8.72
CA GLY A 113 -7.43 3.84 9.43
C GLY A 113 -7.72 5.16 8.73
N HIS A 114 -7.50 5.23 7.41
CA HIS A 114 -7.90 6.40 6.61
C HIS A 114 -9.40 6.67 6.66
N ALA A 115 -10.23 5.62 6.59
CA ALA A 115 -11.67 5.76 6.73
C ALA A 115 -12.05 6.35 8.10
N VAL A 116 -11.54 5.79 9.20
CA VAL A 116 -11.81 6.30 10.56
C VAL A 116 -11.34 7.75 10.72
N ILE A 117 -10.12 8.06 10.28
CA ILE A 117 -9.59 9.44 10.37
C ILE A 117 -10.50 10.42 9.64
N ARG A 118 -10.92 10.10 8.41
CA ARG A 118 -11.66 11.03 7.56
C ARG A 118 -13.16 11.07 7.83
N GLU A 119 -13.76 9.99 8.33
CA GLU A 119 -15.20 9.96 8.63
C GLU A 119 -15.56 10.56 9.98
N PHE A 120 -14.62 10.53 10.93
CA PHE A 120 -14.80 11.15 12.24
C PHE A 120 -14.00 12.45 12.40
N ASP A 121 -13.48 12.99 11.30
CA ASP A 121 -12.68 14.22 11.22
C ASP A 121 -11.59 14.29 12.32
N LEU A 122 -10.88 13.18 12.50
CA LEU A 122 -9.80 13.08 13.48
C LEU A 122 -8.65 14.00 13.09
N MET A 123 -8.07 14.67 14.08
CA MET A 123 -6.97 15.60 13.86
C MET A 123 -5.70 14.86 13.38
N VAL A 124 -5.18 15.27 12.22
CA VAL A 124 -3.94 14.76 11.63
C VAL A 124 -2.80 15.75 11.92
N LEU A 125 -2.04 15.50 12.98
CA LEU A 125 -0.91 16.35 13.40
C LEU A 125 0.44 15.93 12.81
N GLY A 126 0.47 14.84 12.04
CA GLY A 126 1.67 14.29 11.44
C GLY A 126 1.39 13.66 10.08
N ASN A 127 2.14 12.63 9.75
CA ASN A 127 1.95 11.88 8.52
C ASN A 127 0.74 10.92 8.66
N GLU A 128 -0.29 11.08 7.83
CA GLU A 128 -1.53 10.29 7.90
C GLU A 128 -1.29 8.79 7.66
N GLU A 129 -0.39 8.43 6.74
CA GLU A 129 -0.03 7.04 6.44
C GLU A 129 0.61 6.34 7.63
N THR A 130 1.43 7.07 8.38
CA THR A 130 2.01 6.59 9.64
C THR A 130 0.94 6.37 10.69
N MET A 131 -0.05 7.27 10.73
CA MET A 131 -1.21 7.10 11.62
C MET A 131 -2.04 5.88 11.19
N ALA A 132 -2.24 5.66 9.90
CA ALA A 132 -2.96 4.50 9.36
C ALA A 132 -2.24 3.16 9.65
N ASP A 133 -0.92 3.09 9.48
CA ASP A 133 -0.10 1.92 9.87
C ASP A 133 -0.19 1.68 11.40
N ALA A 134 -0.14 2.76 12.18
CA ALA A 134 -0.27 2.67 13.64
C ALA A 134 -1.67 2.21 14.07
N PHE A 135 -2.72 2.69 13.42
CA PHE A 135 -4.09 2.25 13.63
C PHE A 135 -4.24 0.76 13.33
N ALA A 136 -3.76 0.30 12.17
CA ALA A 136 -3.84 -1.11 11.77
C ALA A 136 -3.13 -2.03 12.77
N THR A 137 -1.92 -1.65 13.19
CA THR A 137 -1.13 -2.40 14.18
C THR A 137 -1.82 -2.41 15.54
N HIS A 138 -2.32 -1.24 15.99
CA HIS A 138 -3.08 -1.13 17.24
C HIS A 138 -4.32 -2.03 17.23
N LEU A 139 -5.13 -1.97 16.18
CA LEU A 139 -6.35 -2.75 16.05
C LEU A 139 -6.06 -4.26 16.06
N LEU A 140 -5.01 -4.71 15.37
CA LEU A 140 -4.57 -6.10 15.41
C LEU A 140 -4.16 -6.53 16.82
N THR A 141 -3.28 -5.77 17.47
CA THR A 141 -2.76 -6.14 18.80
C THR A 141 -3.82 -6.12 19.90
N GLU A 142 -4.75 -5.16 19.87
CA GLU A 142 -5.74 -4.95 20.93
C GLU A 142 -7.03 -5.75 20.70
N HIS A 143 -7.49 -5.85 19.45
CA HIS A 143 -8.84 -6.36 19.14
C HIS A 143 -8.84 -7.68 18.35
N PHE A 144 -7.71 -8.06 17.76
CA PHE A 144 -7.54 -9.32 17.03
C PHE A 144 -6.20 -10.02 17.39
N PRO A 145 -5.89 -10.20 18.69
CA PRO A 145 -4.59 -10.72 19.13
C PRO A 145 -4.25 -12.12 18.60
N GLU A 146 -5.26 -12.90 18.22
CA GLU A 146 -5.15 -14.21 17.57
C GLU A 146 -4.70 -14.14 16.11
N HIS A 147 -4.78 -12.97 15.48
CA HIS A 147 -4.34 -12.69 14.12
C HIS A 147 -3.09 -11.81 14.06
N ALA A 148 -2.80 -11.08 15.14
CA ALA A 148 -1.79 -10.04 15.18
C ALA A 148 -0.39 -10.52 14.77
N VAL A 149 0.12 -11.62 15.33
CA VAL A 149 1.50 -12.08 15.05
C VAL A 149 1.70 -12.35 13.58
N ARG A 150 0.83 -13.17 12.98
CA ARG A 150 0.98 -13.54 11.57
C ARG A 150 0.76 -12.37 10.62
N ALA A 151 -0.26 -11.53 10.86
CA ALA A 151 -0.56 -10.38 10.01
C ALA A 151 0.54 -9.32 10.05
N ILE A 152 1.03 -8.99 11.26
CA ILE A 152 2.12 -8.02 11.45
C ILE A 152 3.43 -8.57 10.87
N THR A 153 3.76 -9.84 11.15
CA THR A 153 4.97 -10.48 10.61
C THR A 153 4.95 -10.50 9.07
N ALA A 154 3.83 -10.90 8.47
CA ALA A 154 3.67 -10.94 7.03
C ALA A 154 3.78 -9.54 6.42
N ARG A 155 3.13 -8.52 7.02
CA ARG A 155 3.23 -7.14 6.52
C ARG A 155 4.64 -6.58 6.63
N VAL A 156 5.32 -6.80 7.76
CA VAL A 156 6.71 -6.36 7.95
C VAL A 156 7.64 -7.02 6.93
N ARG A 157 7.50 -8.33 6.68
CA ARG A 157 8.27 -9.02 5.61
C ARG A 157 7.95 -8.46 4.23
N SER A 158 6.67 -8.25 3.90
CA SER A 158 6.22 -7.65 2.64
C SER A 158 6.87 -6.29 2.40
N LEU A 159 6.88 -5.43 3.42
CA LEU A 159 7.55 -4.11 3.35
C LEU A 159 9.07 -4.22 3.21
N MET A 160 9.71 -5.17 3.90
CA MET A 160 11.16 -5.37 3.76
C MET A 160 11.53 -5.89 2.36
N ILE A 161 10.71 -6.76 1.78
CA ILE A 161 10.85 -7.19 0.37
C ILE A 161 10.76 -5.99 -0.58
N GLU A 162 9.80 -5.09 -0.37
CA GLU A 162 9.64 -3.85 -1.15
C GLU A 162 10.83 -2.90 -0.94
N ALA A 163 11.33 -2.79 0.29
CA ALA A 163 12.48 -1.96 0.62
C ALA A 163 13.79 -2.43 -0.03
N ASP A 164 13.98 -3.74 -0.18
CA ASP A 164 15.15 -4.33 -0.83
C ASP A 164 15.13 -4.18 -2.37
N GLU A 165 13.98 -3.89 -2.96
CA GLU A 165 13.83 -3.64 -4.40
C GLU A 165 14.24 -2.21 -4.79
N VAL A 166 14.38 -1.31 -3.83
CA VAL A 166 14.77 0.09 -4.04
C VAL A 166 16.09 0.38 -3.32
N PRO A 167 17.18 0.68 -4.04
CA PRO A 167 18.44 1.08 -3.43
C PRO A 167 18.26 2.24 -2.43
N ARG A 168 18.99 2.20 -1.30
CA ARG A 168 18.82 3.17 -0.20
C ARG A 168 19.04 4.62 -0.62
N ASP A 169 19.95 4.86 -1.56
CA ASP A 169 20.25 6.16 -2.14
C ASP A 169 19.13 6.68 -3.06
N GLN A 170 18.20 5.81 -3.46
CA GLN A 170 17.01 6.12 -4.26
C GLN A 170 15.73 6.20 -3.42
N TRP A 171 15.82 6.05 -2.09
CA TRP A 171 14.68 6.20 -1.21
C TRP A 171 14.12 7.61 -1.32
N THR A 172 12.90 7.71 -1.85
CA THR A 172 12.25 9.00 -2.02
C THR A 172 11.87 9.58 -0.66
N VAL A 173 12.18 10.86 -0.46
CA VAL A 173 11.65 11.67 0.65
C VAL A 173 10.43 12.48 0.23
N ARG A 174 9.90 12.22 -0.97
CA ARG A 174 8.77 12.90 -1.59
C ARG A 174 7.61 11.91 -1.69
N GLY A 175 6.42 12.32 -1.28
CA GLY A 175 5.23 11.47 -1.24
C GLY A 175 4.64 11.40 0.16
N GLU A 176 3.42 10.88 0.26
CA GLU A 176 2.73 10.71 1.55
C GLU A 176 3.29 9.52 2.34
N HIS A 177 3.93 8.55 1.68
CA HIS A 177 4.47 7.35 2.29
C HIS A 177 5.93 7.55 2.71
N ASP A 178 6.29 7.17 3.94
CA ASP A 178 7.70 6.93 4.28
C ASP A 178 8.23 5.73 3.48
N ASN A 179 9.54 5.61 3.33
CA ASN A 179 10.11 4.41 2.71
C ASN A 179 9.71 3.13 3.46
N ASP A 180 9.64 2.01 2.73
CA ASP A 180 9.03 0.79 3.25
C ASP A 180 9.80 0.18 4.44
N ALA A 181 11.12 0.33 4.48
CA ALA A 181 11.92 -0.08 5.64
C ALA A 181 11.57 0.71 6.92
N ARG A 182 11.36 2.03 6.81
CA ARG A 182 10.93 2.87 7.95
C ARG A 182 9.51 2.53 8.38
N ARG A 183 8.61 2.25 7.43
CA ARG A 183 7.26 1.77 7.74
C ARG A 183 7.30 0.43 8.49
N ALA A 184 8.07 -0.53 7.98
CA ALA A 184 8.28 -1.83 8.61
C ALA A 184 8.81 -1.69 10.04
N HIS A 185 9.83 -0.84 10.23
CA HIS A 185 10.40 -0.57 11.55
C HIS A 185 9.38 0.05 12.51
N ARG A 186 8.54 0.99 12.06
CA ARG A 186 7.51 1.61 12.92
C ARG A 186 6.41 0.64 13.33
N ILE A 187 5.96 -0.22 12.41
CA ILE A 187 5.03 -1.30 12.70
C ILE A 187 5.65 -2.26 13.73
N ALA A 188 6.91 -2.65 13.55
CA ALA A 188 7.63 -3.53 14.48
C ALA A 188 7.73 -2.93 15.89
N VAL A 189 8.02 -1.64 16.00
CA VAL A 189 8.05 -0.93 17.29
C VAL A 189 6.71 -1.02 18.00
N LEU A 190 5.60 -0.72 17.32
CA LEU A 190 4.26 -0.78 17.94
C LEU A 190 3.93 -2.20 18.38
N ALA A 191 4.25 -3.20 17.56
CA ALA A 191 4.09 -4.60 17.93
C ALA A 191 4.88 -4.96 19.20
N ILE A 192 6.16 -4.58 19.27
CA ILE A 192 7.01 -4.78 20.46
C ILE A 192 6.49 -4.04 21.70
N ALA A 193 5.95 -2.84 21.52
CA ALA A 193 5.36 -2.07 22.61
C ALA A 193 4.10 -2.74 23.17
N ALA A 194 3.32 -3.41 22.33
CA ALA A 194 2.15 -4.18 22.76
C ALA A 194 2.57 -5.45 23.53
N ASP A 195 3.53 -6.21 23.01
CA ASP A 195 4.07 -7.42 23.66
C ASP A 195 5.47 -7.78 23.13
N ARG A 196 6.50 -7.51 23.92
CA ARG A 196 7.90 -7.75 23.51
C ARG A 196 8.17 -9.20 23.13
N GLU A 197 7.69 -10.15 23.95
CA GLU A 197 8.03 -11.56 23.79
C GLU A 197 7.31 -12.14 22.58
N LYS A 198 6.02 -11.82 22.44
CA LYS A 198 5.18 -12.29 21.34
C LYS A 198 5.65 -11.80 19.96
N PHE A 199 6.28 -10.62 19.90
CA PHE A 199 6.71 -9.99 18.65
C PHE A 199 8.24 -9.95 18.46
N ALA A 200 9.00 -10.73 19.22
CA ALA A 200 10.47 -10.78 19.10
C ALA A 200 10.94 -11.08 17.66
N ASP A 201 10.25 -11.96 16.95
CA ASP A 201 10.56 -12.32 15.56
C ASP A 201 10.36 -11.15 14.58
N VAL A 202 9.37 -10.29 14.86
CA VAL A 202 9.12 -9.07 14.08
C VAL A 202 10.29 -8.10 14.24
N ALA A 203 10.79 -7.92 15.47
CA ALA A 203 11.98 -7.10 15.73
C ALA A 203 13.22 -7.64 15.01
N ARG A 204 13.39 -8.97 14.93
CA ARG A 204 14.50 -9.60 14.20
C ARG A 204 14.44 -9.30 12.69
N ILE A 205 13.26 -9.31 12.08
CA ILE A 205 13.10 -9.04 10.63
C ILE A 205 13.62 -7.65 10.25
N VAL A 206 13.38 -6.64 11.10
CA VAL A 206 13.82 -5.26 10.85
C VAL A 206 15.18 -4.92 11.47
N GLY A 207 15.86 -5.91 12.07
CA GLY A 207 17.19 -5.74 12.66
C GLY A 207 17.24 -4.81 13.87
N MET A 208 16.17 -4.75 14.68
CA MET A 208 16.15 -3.90 15.89
C MET A 208 17.19 -4.35 16.92
N SER A 209 17.94 -3.38 17.45
CA SER A 209 18.84 -3.61 18.58
C SER A 209 18.07 -3.70 19.91
N GLU A 210 18.72 -4.19 20.97
CA GLU A 210 18.15 -4.15 22.32
C GLU A 210 17.83 -2.73 22.79
N GLU A 211 18.57 -1.71 22.31
CA GLU A 211 18.25 -0.31 22.58
C GLU A 211 16.97 0.14 21.86
N ASP A 212 16.79 -0.25 20.60
CA ASP A 212 15.57 0.04 19.84
C ASP A 212 14.35 -0.60 20.49
N ILE A 213 14.48 -1.85 20.95
CA ILE A 213 13.42 -2.57 21.68
C ILE A 213 13.05 -1.85 22.98
N ARG A 214 14.05 -1.38 23.76
CA ARG A 214 13.78 -0.60 24.98
C ARG A 214 13.02 0.70 24.67
N LYS A 215 13.50 1.48 23.69
CA LYS A 215 12.85 2.74 23.28
C LYS A 215 11.46 2.51 22.73
N ALA A 216 11.25 1.42 21.97
CA ALA A 216 9.96 1.07 21.40
C ALA A 216 8.88 0.94 22.46
N ARG A 217 9.21 0.34 23.61
CA ARG A 217 8.28 0.21 24.74
C ARG A 217 7.78 1.57 25.23
N ASP A 218 8.66 2.57 25.29
CA ASP A 218 8.32 3.89 25.83
C ASP A 218 7.35 4.62 24.90
N TYR A 219 7.78 4.96 23.68
CA TYR A 219 6.94 5.77 22.78
C TYR A 219 5.82 4.98 22.11
N GLY A 220 6.01 3.68 21.85
CA GLY A 220 4.97 2.84 21.26
C GLY A 220 3.78 2.68 22.20
N SER A 221 4.01 2.54 23.51
CA SER A 221 2.93 2.47 24.50
C SER A 221 2.05 3.72 24.50
N ASP A 222 2.64 4.90 24.31
CA ASP A 222 1.89 6.16 24.21
C ASP A 222 1.03 6.22 22.95
N ILE A 223 1.50 5.67 21.83
CA ILE A 223 0.71 5.57 20.59
C ILE A 223 -0.47 4.61 20.79
N HIS A 224 -0.27 3.43 21.40
CA HIS A 224 -1.39 2.53 21.72
C HIS A 224 -2.40 3.19 22.66
N ARG A 225 -1.92 3.92 23.67
CA ARG A 225 -2.78 4.66 24.61
C ARG A 225 -3.58 5.75 23.92
N ALA A 226 -2.96 6.47 22.98
CA ALA A 226 -3.61 7.50 22.18
C ALA A 226 -4.73 6.89 21.31
N TRP A 227 -4.43 5.83 20.54
CA TRP A 227 -5.44 5.15 19.74
C TRP A 227 -6.59 4.60 20.58
N ARG A 228 -6.30 3.96 21.71
CA ARG A 228 -7.34 3.47 22.64
C ARG A 228 -8.29 4.58 23.09
N ARG A 229 -7.76 5.76 23.45
CA ARG A 229 -8.56 6.92 23.87
C ARG A 229 -9.36 7.52 22.71
N THR A 230 -8.73 7.67 21.55
CA THR A 230 -9.36 8.23 20.34
C THR A 230 -10.47 7.33 19.82
N LEU A 231 -10.29 6.01 19.86
CA LEU A 231 -11.25 5.05 19.34
C LEU A 231 -12.39 4.75 20.31
N SER A 232 -12.18 4.89 21.63
CA SER A 232 -13.21 4.59 22.64
C SER A 232 -14.59 5.18 22.34
N PRO A 233 -14.76 6.45 21.94
CA PRO A 233 -16.07 7.01 21.60
C PRO A 233 -16.59 6.61 20.21
N LEU A 234 -15.75 6.01 19.34
CA LEU A 234 -16.07 5.66 17.96
C LEU A 234 -16.40 4.16 17.81
N MET A 235 -16.24 3.38 18.87
CA MET A 235 -16.49 1.94 18.87
C MET A 235 -17.95 1.65 19.23
N MET A 236 -18.52 0.63 18.60
CA MET A 236 -19.79 0.06 19.00
C MET A 236 -19.74 -0.38 20.46
N PRO A 237 -20.83 -0.22 21.23
CA PRO A 237 -20.92 -0.76 22.58
C PRO A 237 -20.66 -2.27 22.60
N ALA A 238 -20.11 -2.77 23.71
CA ALA A 238 -19.83 -4.20 23.86
C ALA A 238 -21.05 -5.07 23.54
N GLY A 239 -20.85 -6.10 22.71
CA GLY A 239 -21.92 -7.00 22.25
C GLY A 239 -22.85 -6.42 21.17
N LYS A 240 -22.60 -5.20 20.69
CA LYS A 240 -23.27 -4.63 19.51
C LYS A 240 -22.35 -4.66 18.30
N ILE A 241 -22.95 -4.65 17.12
CA ILE A 241 -22.27 -4.59 15.83
C ILE A 241 -22.95 -3.55 14.95
N SER A 242 -22.16 -2.80 14.20
CA SER A 242 -22.67 -1.85 13.22
C SER A 242 -23.36 -2.57 12.07
N ARG A 243 -24.47 -2.01 11.60
CA ARG A 243 -25.19 -2.46 10.40
C ARG A 243 -24.75 -1.72 9.14
N GLU A 244 -23.91 -0.71 9.31
CA GLU A 244 -23.39 0.18 8.28
C GLU A 244 -22.04 -0.30 7.73
N ALA A 245 -21.73 -1.59 7.86
CA ALA A 245 -20.54 -2.19 7.30
C ALA A 245 -20.92 -3.26 6.27
N ARG A 246 -20.23 -3.24 5.12
CA ARG A 246 -20.38 -4.25 4.07
C ARG A 246 -19.01 -4.70 3.58
N LEU A 247 -18.89 -5.98 3.26
CA LEU A 247 -17.77 -6.51 2.49
C LEU A 247 -18.35 -7.18 1.24
N ARG A 248 -17.73 -6.96 0.09
CA ARG A 248 -18.09 -7.62 -1.16
C ARG A 248 -16.84 -8.13 -1.83
N ALA A 249 -16.99 -9.26 -2.50
CA ALA A 249 -15.96 -9.83 -3.35
C ALA A 249 -16.58 -10.29 -4.66
N ASP A 250 -15.98 -9.86 -5.76
CA ASP A 250 -16.34 -10.35 -7.08
C ASP A 250 -15.90 -11.80 -7.30
N GLU A 251 -16.29 -12.38 -8.42
CA GLU A 251 -15.99 -13.78 -8.75
C GLU A 251 -14.47 -14.07 -8.76
N SER A 252 -13.66 -13.10 -9.15
CA SER A 252 -12.21 -13.28 -9.24
C SER A 252 -11.51 -13.33 -7.87
N THR A 253 -12.09 -12.69 -6.85
CA THR A 253 -11.47 -12.52 -5.52
C THR A 253 -12.16 -13.32 -4.42
N ARG A 254 -13.37 -13.83 -4.67
CA ARG A 254 -14.19 -14.53 -3.67
C ARG A 254 -13.48 -15.69 -3.00
N ALA A 255 -12.91 -16.61 -3.80
CA ALA A 255 -12.21 -17.78 -3.26
C ALA A 255 -11.03 -17.39 -2.35
N PHE A 256 -10.35 -16.28 -2.66
CA PHE A 256 -9.25 -15.76 -1.85
C PHE A 256 -9.74 -15.25 -0.49
N VAL A 257 -10.80 -14.44 -0.46
CA VAL A 257 -11.28 -13.83 0.79
C VAL A 257 -12.07 -14.80 1.69
N ASP A 258 -12.70 -15.82 1.09
CA ASP A 258 -13.49 -16.82 1.79
C ASP A 258 -12.63 -17.98 2.31
N ALA A 259 -11.36 -18.07 1.91
CA ALA A 259 -10.47 -19.13 2.37
C ALA A 259 -10.06 -18.97 3.85
N GLY A 260 -9.84 -20.12 4.51
CA GLY A 260 -9.40 -20.19 5.90
C GLY A 260 -10.55 -20.24 6.92
N ASN A 261 -10.20 -20.41 8.20
CA ASN A 261 -11.16 -20.40 9.30
C ASN A 261 -10.55 -19.75 10.57
N PRO A 262 -11.01 -18.54 10.99
CA PRO A 262 -11.96 -17.69 10.27
C PRO A 262 -11.39 -17.21 8.93
N SER A 263 -12.27 -16.95 7.96
CA SER A 263 -11.87 -16.42 6.65
C SER A 263 -11.42 -14.95 6.75
N LEU A 264 -10.63 -14.48 5.78
CA LEU A 264 -10.22 -13.08 5.71
C LEU A 264 -11.44 -12.14 5.68
N ALA A 265 -12.46 -12.48 4.88
CA ALA A 265 -13.71 -11.74 4.82
C ALA A 265 -14.38 -11.61 6.20
N SER A 266 -14.46 -12.72 6.96
CA SER A 266 -15.06 -12.73 8.30
C SER A 266 -14.31 -11.83 9.29
N VAL A 267 -12.98 -11.87 9.27
CA VAL A 267 -12.15 -11.02 10.13
C VAL A 267 -12.30 -9.54 9.78
N LEU A 268 -12.27 -9.20 8.50
CA LEU A 268 -12.44 -7.82 8.03
C LEU A 268 -13.85 -7.28 8.32
N GLU A 269 -14.90 -8.08 8.10
CA GLU A 269 -16.25 -7.71 8.48
C GLU A 269 -16.37 -7.45 9.98
N SER A 270 -15.75 -8.31 10.81
CA SER A 270 -15.70 -8.11 12.26
C SER A 270 -15.01 -6.79 12.62
N ALA A 271 -13.90 -6.45 11.95
CA ALA A 271 -13.19 -5.18 12.15
C ALA A 271 -14.05 -3.97 11.79
N LEU A 272 -14.68 -3.96 10.60
CA LEU A 272 -15.54 -2.85 10.18
C LEU A 272 -16.75 -2.69 11.09
N ARG A 273 -17.39 -3.79 11.49
CA ARG A 273 -18.61 -3.77 12.30
C ARG A 273 -18.39 -3.35 13.75
N ARG A 274 -17.14 -3.27 14.21
CA ARG A 274 -16.79 -2.76 15.55
C ARG A 274 -16.85 -1.24 15.66
N ILE A 275 -16.83 -0.53 14.54
CA ILE A 275 -16.86 0.94 14.51
C ILE A 275 -18.30 1.42 14.35
N ASP A 276 -18.68 2.45 15.11
CA ASP A 276 -20.00 3.08 15.10
C ASP A 276 -20.14 4.08 13.94
N TRP A 277 -20.19 3.55 12.72
CA TRP A 277 -20.32 4.36 11.51
C TRP A 277 -21.66 5.09 11.44
N HIS A 278 -21.60 6.37 11.08
CA HIS A 278 -22.80 7.18 10.85
C HIS A 278 -23.54 6.84 9.53
N SER A 279 -22.89 6.14 8.60
CA SER A 279 -23.48 5.66 7.34
C SER A 279 -22.58 4.60 6.69
N GLN A 280 -23.13 3.85 5.73
CA GLN A 280 -22.50 2.67 5.15
C GLN A 280 -21.06 2.90 4.70
N VAL A 281 -20.16 2.01 5.15
CA VAL A 281 -18.77 1.86 4.71
C VAL A 281 -18.61 0.47 4.12
N THR A 282 -17.89 0.38 3.00
CA THR A 282 -17.75 -0.86 2.23
C THR A 282 -16.28 -1.25 2.02
N VAL A 283 -15.96 -2.53 2.10
CA VAL A 283 -14.73 -3.10 1.53
C VAL A 283 -15.09 -3.89 0.27
N ASP A 284 -14.59 -3.48 -0.87
CA ASP A 284 -14.83 -4.13 -2.16
C ASP A 284 -13.53 -4.78 -2.67
N PHE A 285 -13.55 -6.11 -2.80
CA PHE A 285 -12.53 -6.87 -3.52
C PHE A 285 -12.97 -7.04 -4.98
N VAL A 286 -12.18 -6.49 -5.90
CA VAL A 286 -12.57 -6.36 -7.31
C VAL A 286 -11.44 -6.76 -8.24
N ARG A 287 -11.81 -7.25 -9.43
CA ARG A 287 -10.92 -7.43 -10.55
C ARG A 287 -10.45 -6.05 -11.02
N GLY A 288 -9.14 -5.84 -11.02
CA GLY A 288 -8.57 -4.58 -11.49
C GLY A 288 -7.05 -4.55 -11.43
N GLY A 289 -6.46 -3.63 -12.20
CA GLY A 289 -5.04 -3.32 -12.19
C GLY A 289 -4.78 -2.11 -11.29
N GLY A 290 -4.58 -2.35 -9.99
CA GLY A 290 -4.42 -1.27 -9.01
C GLY A 290 -3.97 -1.79 -7.65
N GLY A 291 -3.93 -0.89 -6.67
CA GLY A 291 -3.59 -1.19 -5.29
C GLY A 291 -4.81 -1.41 -4.38
N ALA A 292 -4.61 -1.17 -3.09
CA ALA A 292 -5.69 -0.91 -2.15
C ALA A 292 -5.84 0.60 -1.93
N GLY A 293 -7.03 1.08 -1.57
CA GLY A 293 -7.23 2.49 -1.26
C GLY A 293 -8.61 2.82 -0.71
N TRP A 294 -8.66 3.75 0.25
CA TRP A 294 -9.89 4.39 0.72
C TRP A 294 -10.36 5.52 -0.20
N ASN A 295 -11.64 5.49 -0.59
CA ASN A 295 -12.32 6.57 -1.30
C ASN A 295 -13.43 7.18 -0.42
N ARG A 296 -13.23 8.42 0.06
CA ARG A 296 -14.19 9.13 0.93
C ARG A 296 -15.55 9.39 0.24
N SER A 297 -15.56 9.75 -1.03
CA SER A 297 -16.81 10.07 -1.75
C SER A 297 -17.70 8.84 -1.94
N GLN A 298 -17.09 7.68 -2.15
CA GLN A 298 -17.80 6.40 -2.30
C GLN A 298 -17.99 5.68 -0.95
N ARG A 299 -17.23 6.08 0.07
CA ARG A 299 -17.10 5.40 1.36
C ARG A 299 -16.71 3.93 1.21
N THR A 300 -15.76 3.69 0.31
CA THR A 300 -15.34 2.34 -0.07
C THR A 300 -13.83 2.21 0.03
N ILE A 301 -13.37 1.13 0.69
CA ILE A 301 -12.03 0.60 0.56
C ILE A 301 -12.06 -0.37 -0.63
N THR A 302 -11.32 -0.08 -1.69
CA THR A 302 -11.21 -0.98 -2.84
C THR A 302 -9.90 -1.74 -2.77
N VAL A 303 -9.94 -3.06 -2.94
CA VAL A 303 -8.76 -3.92 -3.05
C VAL A 303 -8.77 -4.61 -4.41
N ASN A 304 -7.78 -4.30 -5.23
CA ASN A 304 -7.70 -4.84 -6.59
C ASN A 304 -7.02 -6.22 -6.61
N SER A 305 -7.50 -7.12 -7.48
CA SER A 305 -6.96 -8.47 -7.63
C SER A 305 -5.48 -8.51 -8.01
N ALA A 306 -4.99 -7.57 -8.82
CA ALA A 306 -3.56 -7.45 -9.14
C ALA A 306 -2.68 -7.20 -7.90
N TYR A 307 -3.23 -6.50 -6.89
CA TYR A 307 -2.55 -6.25 -5.63
C TYR A 307 -2.41 -7.53 -4.80
N LEU A 308 -3.46 -8.35 -4.76
CA LEU A 308 -3.43 -9.67 -4.12
C LEU A 308 -2.40 -10.59 -4.80
N GLN A 309 -2.35 -10.59 -6.13
CA GLN A 309 -1.36 -11.34 -6.89
C GLN A 309 0.08 -10.91 -6.56
N ARG A 310 0.30 -9.61 -6.37
CA ARG A 310 1.60 -9.11 -5.91
C ARG A 310 1.98 -9.69 -4.55
N PHE A 311 1.05 -9.72 -3.60
CA PHE A 311 1.30 -10.31 -2.28
C PHE A 311 1.54 -11.83 -2.33
N ILE A 312 0.89 -12.54 -3.24
CA ILE A 312 1.17 -13.96 -3.48
C ILE A 312 2.62 -14.14 -3.96
N ALA A 313 3.06 -13.32 -4.91
CA ALA A 313 4.45 -13.35 -5.40
C ALA A 313 5.46 -13.01 -4.29
N GLN A 314 5.15 -12.05 -3.42
CA GLN A 314 5.97 -11.75 -2.24
C GLN A 314 6.03 -12.93 -1.27
N GLY A 315 4.94 -13.68 -1.09
CA GLY A 315 4.92 -14.91 -0.28
C GLY A 315 5.90 -15.95 -0.78
N VAL A 316 5.93 -16.19 -2.10
CA VAL A 316 6.90 -17.11 -2.73
C VAL A 316 8.34 -16.64 -2.49
N LYS A 317 8.61 -15.33 -2.63
CA LYS A 317 9.94 -14.75 -2.35
C LYS A 317 10.33 -14.91 -0.87
N ALA A 318 9.39 -14.68 0.05
CA ALA A 318 9.62 -14.82 1.49
C ALA A 318 9.93 -16.27 1.90
N GLU A 319 9.24 -17.24 1.31
CA GLU A 319 9.52 -18.68 1.53
C GLU A 319 10.91 -19.06 1.02
N ALA A 320 11.29 -18.58 -0.17
CA ALA A 320 12.62 -18.82 -0.72
C ALA A 320 13.75 -18.22 0.15
N GLN A 321 13.52 -17.05 0.76
CA GLN A 321 14.48 -16.42 1.68
C GLN A 321 14.55 -17.12 3.06
N ALA A 322 13.50 -17.83 3.44
CA ALA A 322 13.43 -18.57 4.71
C ALA A 322 13.97 -20.00 4.62
N ALA A 323 14.15 -20.55 3.41
CA ALA A 323 14.79 -21.84 3.21
C ALA A 323 16.24 -21.77 3.71
N PRO A 324 16.74 -22.79 4.44
CA PRO A 324 18.12 -22.80 4.89
C PRO A 324 19.04 -22.74 3.66
N GLY A 325 19.76 -21.63 3.51
CA GLY A 325 20.84 -21.54 2.55
C GLY A 325 21.91 -22.56 2.93
N GLU A 326 22.44 -23.27 1.93
CA GLU A 326 23.69 -24.03 2.07
C GLU A 326 24.69 -23.15 2.82
N GLU A 327 25.12 -23.61 3.99
CA GLU A 327 26.15 -22.97 4.80
C GLU A 327 27.38 -22.76 3.91
N SER A 328 27.68 -21.51 3.56
CA SER A 328 29.01 -21.15 3.09
C SER A 328 29.96 -21.38 4.26
N GLU A 329 30.71 -22.47 4.22
CA GLU A 329 31.78 -22.79 5.16
C GLU A 329 32.66 -21.55 5.42
N PRO A 330 33.00 -21.22 6.67
CA PRO A 330 34.03 -20.23 6.91
C PRO A 330 35.37 -20.82 6.47
N ALA A 331 35.99 -20.19 5.48
CA ALA A 331 37.34 -20.47 5.04
C ALA A 331 38.30 -20.43 6.24
N LEU A 332 38.80 -21.60 6.63
CA LEU A 332 39.96 -21.76 7.51
C LEU A 332 41.18 -21.19 6.79
N SER A 333 41.49 -19.92 7.08
CA SER A 333 42.77 -19.32 6.73
C SER A 333 43.86 -19.97 7.59
N THR A 334 44.67 -20.81 6.96
CA THR A 334 46.00 -21.18 7.43
C THR A 334 46.88 -19.93 7.51
N GLY A 335 47.63 -19.79 8.61
CA GLY A 335 48.54 -18.67 8.81
C GLY A 335 49.23 -18.73 10.16
N GLU A 336 50.33 -19.50 10.22
CA GLU A 336 51.28 -19.53 11.32
C GLU A 336 51.85 -18.14 11.64
N THR A 337 52.11 -17.85 12.92
CA THR A 337 53.47 -17.62 13.49
C THR A 337 53.36 -17.13 14.94
N GLY A 338 54.14 -17.74 15.84
CA GLY A 338 54.21 -17.37 17.26
C GLY A 338 54.86 -16.01 17.52
N PRO A 339 54.99 -15.62 18.81
CA PRO A 339 56.17 -16.10 19.51
C PRO A 339 55.92 -16.57 20.96
N LYS A 340 56.85 -17.43 21.38
CA LYS A 340 57.12 -17.87 22.75
C LYS A 340 57.14 -16.71 23.74
N ASN A 341 56.60 -16.93 24.94
CA ASN A 341 57.23 -16.42 26.14
C ASN A 341 57.05 -17.41 27.31
N PRO A 342 58.06 -17.57 28.18
CA PRO A 342 58.03 -18.52 29.28
C PRO A 342 57.44 -17.86 30.53
N LYS A 343 56.76 -18.65 31.36
CA LYS A 343 56.94 -18.69 32.83
C LYS A 343 55.99 -19.70 33.47
N ASP A 344 56.59 -20.36 34.46
CA ASP A 344 56.10 -21.25 35.52
C ASP A 344 55.60 -22.65 35.14
#